data_AF-A0A7S0E251-F1
#
_entry.id   AF-A0A7S0E251-F1
#
_cell.length_a   1.000
_cell.length_b   1.000
_cell.length_c   1.000
_cell.angle_alpha   90.00
_cell.angle_beta   90.00
_cell.angle_gamma   90.00
#
_symmetry.space_group_name_H-M   'P 1'
#
loop_
_entity.id
_entity.type
_entity.pdbx_description
1 polymer ?
#
loop_
_entity_poly.entity_id
_entity_poly.type
_entity_poly.pdbx_seq_one_letter_code
_entity_poly.pdbx_strand_id
1 'polypeptide(L)'
;PGEGEAGPRAAEEEAARRAAEAAAREIAVFEKTMVMSSEEQKIEERIMAEIALAAAEEDALMRARSLMKAGCTWEQLKSIYSSGILSQIGLVDEDAPESHFSRGPVVNWESTKAVAEQDESERFPSQEQQALVDEVGNLAARLTAFYMEHNQAHLDRAISVARQFVGRENDLNAALYQKYGCDLTSRSAARSRDMSRDLQPPVVEIAGSNSSDEAREEAVAAAAEAVAPASPSAPSAPFPGTVSSDSALAVLLGMGFSDMEKNRSLLKACGGDLQTVIAQLLDE
;
A
#
# COMPACT_ATOMS: atom_id res chain seq x y z
N PRO A 1 -46.91 -34.73 -66.67
CA PRO A 1 -45.66 -33.98 -66.94
C PRO A 1 -45.87 -32.48 -66.71
N GLY A 2 -45.26 -31.84 -65.73
CA GLY A 2 -44.37 -32.38 -64.69
C GLY A 2 -43.97 -31.24 -63.76
N GLU A 3 -44.59 -31.19 -62.58
CA GLU A 3 -44.44 -30.10 -61.61
C GLU A 3 -44.38 -30.74 -60.22
N GLY A 4 -43.32 -30.49 -59.43
CA GLY A 4 -43.23 -31.05 -58.07
C GLY A 4 -41.86 -31.06 -57.37
N GLU A 5 -40.73 -31.08 -58.09
CA GLU A 5 -39.40 -31.33 -57.45
C GLU A 5 -38.49 -30.09 -57.25
N ALA A 6 -39.01 -28.87 -57.41
CA ALA A 6 -38.24 -27.65 -57.20
C ALA A 6 -38.19 -27.16 -55.73
N GLY A 7 -39.12 -27.61 -54.88
CA GLY A 7 -39.31 -27.10 -53.52
C GLY A 7 -38.17 -27.33 -52.51
N PRO A 8 -37.68 -28.57 -52.31
CA PRO A 8 -36.80 -28.86 -51.16
C PRO A 8 -35.39 -28.26 -51.32
N ARG A 9 -34.83 -28.25 -52.53
CA ARG A 9 -33.47 -27.71 -52.78
C ARG A 9 -33.39 -26.20 -52.59
N ALA A 10 -34.45 -25.46 -52.97
CA ALA A 10 -34.51 -24.01 -52.75
C ALA A 10 -34.56 -23.66 -51.25
N ALA A 11 -35.31 -24.44 -50.45
CA ALA A 11 -35.39 -24.25 -49.01
C ALA A 11 -34.05 -24.58 -48.30
N GLU A 12 -33.34 -25.61 -48.77
CA GLU A 12 -32.02 -25.99 -48.26
C GLU A 12 -30.94 -24.93 -48.59
N GLU A 13 -30.96 -24.37 -49.80
CA GLU A 13 -30.07 -23.27 -50.21
C GLU A 13 -30.35 -21.98 -49.39
N GLU A 14 -31.62 -21.65 -49.15
CA GLU A 14 -32.00 -20.50 -48.32
C GLU A 14 -31.61 -20.69 -46.84
N ALA A 15 -31.70 -21.91 -46.32
CA ALA A 15 -31.23 -22.26 -44.98
C ALA A 15 -29.69 -22.17 -44.86
N ALA A 16 -28.96 -22.69 -45.85
CA ALA A 16 -27.50 -22.59 -45.91
C ALA A 16 -27.04 -21.13 -45.99
N ARG A 17 -27.74 -20.28 -46.76
CA ARG A 17 -27.47 -18.84 -46.85
C ARG A 17 -27.72 -18.12 -45.53
N ARG A 18 -28.81 -18.43 -44.80
CA ARG A 18 -29.06 -17.90 -43.45
C ARG A 18 -27.99 -18.34 -42.44
N ALA A 19 -27.55 -19.60 -42.50
CA ALA A 19 -26.50 -20.11 -41.63
C ALA A 19 -25.14 -19.42 -41.89
N ALA A 20 -24.77 -19.23 -43.16
CA ALA A 20 -23.58 -18.49 -43.54
C ALA A 20 -23.63 -17.01 -43.11
N GLU A 21 -24.79 -16.36 -43.23
CA GLU A 21 -24.98 -14.98 -42.77
C GLU A 21 -24.93 -14.88 -41.23
N ALA A 22 -25.47 -15.86 -40.50
CA ALA A 22 -25.37 -15.93 -39.05
C ALA A 22 -23.90 -16.07 -38.58
N ALA A 23 -23.14 -16.99 -39.18
CA ALA A 23 -21.72 -17.16 -38.89
C ALA A 23 -20.89 -15.91 -39.22
N ALA A 24 -21.17 -15.24 -40.33
CA ALA A 24 -20.52 -13.97 -40.67
C ALA A 24 -20.83 -12.85 -39.66
N ARG A 25 -22.04 -12.82 -39.11
CA ARG A 25 -22.42 -11.87 -38.04
C ARG A 25 -21.69 -12.18 -36.72
N GLU A 26 -21.53 -13.45 -36.34
CA GLU A 26 -20.76 -13.82 -35.14
C GLU A 26 -19.29 -13.41 -35.25
N ILE A 27 -18.64 -13.66 -36.40
CA ILE A 27 -17.26 -13.25 -36.65
C ILE A 27 -17.13 -11.72 -36.56
N ALA A 28 -18.04 -10.96 -37.17
CA ALA A 28 -18.04 -9.50 -37.12
C ALA A 28 -18.28 -8.94 -35.70
N VAL A 29 -19.10 -9.62 -34.88
CA VAL A 29 -19.27 -9.26 -33.46
C VAL A 29 -17.98 -9.52 -32.68
N PHE A 30 -17.34 -10.68 -32.87
CA PHE A 30 -16.08 -11.01 -32.20
C PHE A 30 -14.96 -10.02 -32.54
N GLU A 31 -14.76 -9.72 -33.83
CA GLU A 31 -13.78 -8.73 -34.29
C GLU A 31 -14.06 -7.34 -33.69
N LYS A 32 -15.32 -6.91 -33.68
CA LYS A 32 -15.71 -5.65 -33.04
C LYS A 32 -15.41 -5.63 -31.53
N THR A 33 -15.69 -6.71 -30.80
CA THR A 33 -15.36 -6.79 -29.36
C THR A 33 -13.87 -6.77 -29.10
N MET A 34 -13.06 -7.39 -29.97
CA MET A 34 -11.59 -7.37 -29.86
C MET A 34 -11.02 -5.98 -30.13
N VAL A 35 -11.54 -5.25 -31.13
CA VAL A 35 -11.15 -3.87 -31.41
C VAL A 35 -11.52 -2.94 -30.25
N MET A 36 -12.76 -3.04 -29.72
CA MET A 36 -13.20 -2.23 -28.58
C MET A 36 -12.32 -2.48 -27.33
N SER A 37 -12.00 -3.74 -27.03
CA SER A 37 -11.10 -4.09 -25.92
C SER A 37 -9.67 -3.54 -26.13
N SER A 38 -9.17 -3.50 -27.37
CA SER A 38 -7.87 -2.89 -27.69
C SER A 38 -7.87 -1.36 -27.60
N GLU A 39 -9.01 -0.70 -27.84
CA GLU A 39 -9.16 0.74 -27.63
C GLU A 39 -9.27 1.08 -26.14
N GLU A 40 -10.00 0.28 -25.38
CA GLU A 40 -10.13 0.40 -23.92
C GLU A 40 -8.75 0.27 -23.23
N GLN A 41 -7.94 -0.73 -23.60
CA GLN A 41 -6.56 -0.88 -23.11
C GLN A 41 -5.68 0.35 -23.38
N LYS A 42 -5.80 0.99 -24.55
CA LYS A 42 -5.04 2.22 -24.87
C LYS A 42 -5.50 3.42 -24.05
N ILE A 43 -6.78 3.45 -23.66
CA ILE A 43 -7.33 4.48 -22.78
C ILE A 43 -6.79 4.25 -21.35
N GLU A 44 -6.80 3.01 -20.86
CA GLU A 44 -6.21 2.65 -19.56
C GLU A 44 -4.70 2.94 -19.50
N GLU A 45 -3.92 2.53 -20.50
CA GLU A 45 -2.48 2.84 -20.60
C GLU A 45 -2.22 4.34 -20.57
N ARG A 46 -3.04 5.14 -21.28
CA ARG A 46 -2.93 6.60 -21.27
C ARG A 46 -3.26 7.21 -19.91
N ILE A 47 -4.32 6.75 -19.25
CA ILE A 47 -4.69 7.21 -17.90
C ILE A 47 -3.59 6.86 -16.91
N MET A 48 -3.04 5.65 -16.96
CA MET A 48 -1.92 5.23 -16.11
C MET A 48 -0.66 6.05 -16.35
N ALA A 49 -0.35 6.40 -17.61
CA ALA A 49 0.77 7.29 -17.94
C ALA A 49 0.56 8.73 -17.42
N GLU A 50 -0.67 9.24 -17.48
CA GLU A 50 -1.03 10.57 -16.96
C GLU A 50 -0.93 10.63 -15.43
N ILE A 51 -1.41 9.60 -14.72
CA ILE A 51 -1.25 9.46 -13.26
C ILE A 51 0.24 9.36 -12.89
N ALA A 52 1.03 8.57 -13.61
CA ALA A 52 2.46 8.44 -13.37
C ALA A 52 3.23 9.75 -13.59
N LEU A 53 2.83 10.54 -14.59
CA LEU A 53 3.40 11.87 -14.84
C LEU A 53 3.05 12.85 -13.72
N ALA A 54 1.79 12.90 -13.28
CA ALA A 54 1.36 13.75 -12.16
C ALA A 54 2.10 13.41 -10.86
N ALA A 55 2.27 12.11 -10.55
CA ALA A 55 3.03 11.66 -9.39
C ALA A 55 4.53 12.04 -9.47
N ALA A 56 5.12 11.98 -10.66
CA ALA A 56 6.51 12.41 -10.89
C ALA A 56 6.68 13.94 -10.76
N GLU A 57 5.70 14.73 -11.20
CA GLU A 57 5.68 16.19 -10.97
C GLU A 57 5.56 16.52 -9.48
N GLU A 58 4.70 15.84 -8.72
CA GLU A 58 4.55 16.06 -7.28
C GLU A 58 5.84 15.72 -6.49
N ASP A 59 6.49 14.59 -6.79
CA ASP A 59 7.79 14.26 -6.18
C ASP A 59 8.87 15.28 -6.55
N ALA A 60 8.91 15.76 -7.80
CA ALA A 60 9.82 16.83 -8.21
C ALA A 60 9.57 18.15 -7.45
N LEU A 61 8.31 18.54 -7.24
CA LEU A 61 7.94 19.70 -6.40
C LEU A 61 8.37 19.52 -4.95
N MET A 62 8.17 18.33 -4.38
CA MET A 62 8.56 18.01 -3.01
C MET A 62 10.08 18.04 -2.81
N ARG A 63 10.84 17.46 -3.74
CA ARG A 63 12.31 17.52 -3.74
C ARG A 63 12.80 18.95 -3.90
N ALA A 64 12.24 19.73 -4.81
CA ALA A 64 12.63 21.13 -5.02
C ALA A 64 12.32 22.01 -3.79
N ARG A 65 11.17 21.83 -3.12
CA ARG A 65 10.86 22.47 -1.84
C ARG A 65 11.84 22.07 -0.74
N SER A 66 12.25 20.80 -0.68
CA SER A 66 13.27 20.32 0.24
C SER A 66 14.64 20.98 -0.02
N LEU A 67 15.03 21.13 -1.29
CA LEU A 67 16.27 21.82 -1.69
C LEU A 67 16.24 23.32 -1.34
N MET A 68 15.11 24.02 -1.51
CA MET A 68 14.98 25.41 -1.02
C MET A 68 15.14 25.51 0.50
N LYS A 69 14.54 24.59 1.27
CA LYS A 69 14.73 24.52 2.73
C LYS A 69 16.18 24.23 3.13
N ALA A 70 16.93 23.52 2.29
CA ALA A 70 18.38 23.28 2.44
C ALA A 70 19.26 24.47 1.99
N GLY A 71 18.68 25.55 1.46
CA GLY A 71 19.39 26.76 1.04
C GLY A 71 19.86 26.78 -0.41
N CYS A 72 19.35 25.90 -1.29
CA CYS A 72 19.63 25.98 -2.73
C CYS A 72 19.02 27.24 -3.33
N THR A 73 19.76 27.90 -4.23
CA THR A 73 19.30 29.14 -4.88
C THR A 73 18.34 28.84 -6.04
N TRP A 74 17.51 29.83 -6.38
CA TRP A 74 16.58 29.74 -7.52
C TRP A 74 17.28 29.47 -8.86
N GLU A 75 18.51 29.95 -9.03
CA GLU A 75 19.31 29.69 -10.24
C GLU A 75 19.83 28.25 -10.31
N GLN A 76 20.14 27.62 -9.17
CA GLN A 76 20.49 26.21 -9.10
C GLN A 76 19.28 25.32 -9.42
N LEU A 77 18.09 25.68 -8.91
CA LEU A 77 16.84 24.98 -9.22
C LEU A 77 16.46 25.10 -10.71
N LYS A 78 16.70 26.25 -11.35
CA LYS A 78 16.58 26.44 -12.81
C LYS A 78 17.49 25.53 -13.65
N SER A 79 18.59 25.02 -13.08
CA SER A 79 19.48 24.08 -13.77
C SER A 79 19.03 22.62 -13.66
N ILE A 80 18.07 22.31 -12.79
CA ILE A 80 17.66 20.94 -12.45
C ILE A 80 16.21 20.67 -12.86
N TYR A 81 15.32 21.64 -12.70
CA TYR A 81 13.89 21.48 -12.95
C TYR A 81 13.40 22.31 -14.14
N SER A 82 12.33 21.84 -14.79
CA SER A 82 11.69 22.55 -15.90
C SER A 82 10.99 23.82 -15.40
N SER A 83 10.75 24.76 -16.33
CA SER A 83 10.06 26.02 -16.01
C SER A 83 8.66 25.82 -15.39
N GLY A 84 7.95 24.73 -15.71
CA GLY A 84 6.62 24.45 -15.17
C GLY A 84 6.66 24.15 -13.67
N ILE A 85 7.54 23.24 -13.27
CA ILE A 85 7.78 22.87 -11.86
C ILE A 85 8.21 24.12 -11.07
N LEU A 86 9.08 24.95 -11.64
CA LEU A 86 9.53 26.20 -11.01
C LEU A 86 8.40 27.21 -10.85
N SER A 87 7.55 27.40 -11.86
CA SER A 87 6.36 28.27 -11.74
C SER A 87 5.39 27.79 -10.66
N GLN A 88 5.22 26.48 -10.48
CA GLN A 88 4.37 25.91 -9.42
C GLN A 88 4.99 26.06 -8.01
N ILE A 89 6.32 26.02 -7.88
CA ILE A 89 7.01 26.30 -6.62
C ILE A 89 6.86 27.76 -6.22
N GLY A 90 6.98 28.68 -7.17
CA GLY A 90 6.86 30.13 -6.97
C GLY A 90 5.43 30.63 -6.73
N LEU A 91 4.45 29.75 -6.55
CA LEU A 91 3.07 30.09 -6.17
C LEU A 91 2.82 30.05 -4.65
N VAL A 92 3.86 29.82 -3.84
CA VAL A 92 3.81 29.84 -2.38
C VAL A 92 4.98 30.69 -1.86
N ASP A 93 4.68 31.56 -0.88
CA ASP A 93 5.57 32.54 -0.24
C ASP A 93 5.93 33.79 -1.07
N GLU A 94 4.91 34.56 -1.48
CA GLU A 94 4.97 36.01 -1.17
C GLU A 94 4.63 36.22 0.31
N ASP A 95 5.17 37.27 0.94
CA ASP A 95 5.03 37.64 2.35
C ASP A 95 5.74 36.76 3.41
N ALA A 96 7.08 36.68 3.33
CA ALA A 96 7.93 36.52 4.52
C ALA A 96 9.12 37.50 4.49
N PRO A 97 9.24 38.47 5.42
CA PRO A 97 10.29 39.47 5.39
C PRO A 97 11.67 38.89 5.72
N GLU A 98 12.71 39.54 5.20
CA GLU A 98 14.12 39.17 5.34
C GLU A 98 14.50 38.83 6.80
N SER A 99 14.56 37.54 7.11
CA SER A 99 15.15 37.04 8.36
C SER A 99 16.47 36.37 8.06
N HIS A 100 17.50 36.77 8.82
CA HIS A 100 18.90 36.45 8.57
C HIS A 100 19.14 34.94 8.39
N PHE A 101 19.38 34.52 7.14
CA PHE A 101 19.88 33.18 6.83
C PHE A 101 21.23 32.99 7.53
N SER A 102 21.18 32.31 8.67
CA SER A 102 22.36 31.90 9.40
C SER A 102 23.14 30.94 8.50
N ARG A 103 24.36 31.35 8.17
CA ARG A 103 25.25 30.71 7.20
C ARG A 103 25.51 29.26 7.61
N GLY A 104 24.70 28.35 7.08
CA GLY A 104 24.89 26.91 7.22
C GLY A 104 26.23 26.45 6.63
N PRO A 105 26.64 25.20 6.87
CA PRO A 105 27.90 24.68 6.35
C PRO A 105 27.90 24.79 4.81
N VAL A 106 28.76 25.65 4.29
CA VAL A 106 28.89 25.90 2.86
C VAL A 106 29.46 24.65 2.20
N VAL A 107 28.60 23.87 1.56
CA VAL A 107 29.02 22.73 0.73
C VAL A 107 29.81 23.28 -0.45
N ASN A 108 31.11 22.98 -0.52
CA ASN A 108 31.91 23.39 -1.67
C ASN A 108 31.50 22.56 -2.89
N TRP A 109 30.81 23.20 -3.83
CA TRP A 109 30.28 22.54 -5.03
C TRP A 109 31.39 21.98 -5.94
N GLU A 110 32.62 22.51 -5.86
CA GLU A 110 33.78 21.95 -6.56
C GLU A 110 34.10 20.53 -6.07
N SER A 111 33.94 20.27 -4.77
CA SER A 111 34.07 18.93 -4.19
C SER A 111 32.94 18.02 -4.65
N THR A 112 31.71 18.53 -4.76
CA THR A 112 30.55 17.77 -5.27
C THR A 112 30.74 17.36 -6.73
N LYS A 113 31.36 18.23 -7.55
CA LYS A 113 31.67 17.91 -8.95
C LYS A 113 32.84 16.93 -9.07
N ALA A 114 33.88 17.07 -8.25
CA ALA A 114 34.99 16.11 -8.22
C ALA A 114 34.53 14.67 -7.88
N VAL A 115 33.62 14.52 -6.91
CA VAL A 115 32.99 13.22 -6.57
C VAL A 115 32.10 12.67 -7.71
N ALA A 116 31.65 13.53 -8.63
CA ALA A 116 30.87 13.10 -9.79
C ALA A 116 31.73 12.65 -10.98
N GLU A 117 33.01 13.06 -11.04
CA GLU A 117 34.00 12.69 -12.06
C GLU A 117 34.93 11.54 -11.63
N GLN A 118 34.79 11.02 -10.39
CA GLN A 118 35.47 9.79 -9.97
C GLN A 118 34.86 8.54 -10.62
N ASP A 119 35.73 7.59 -10.95
CA ASP A 119 35.37 6.29 -11.51
C ASP A 119 34.38 5.55 -10.59
N GLU A 120 33.42 4.81 -11.15
CA GLU A 120 32.31 4.24 -10.36
C GLU A 120 32.79 3.24 -9.29
N SER A 121 33.96 2.64 -9.53
CA SER A 121 34.68 1.75 -8.60
C SER A 121 35.37 2.45 -7.41
N GLU A 122 35.52 3.78 -7.45
CA GLU A 122 35.92 4.60 -6.29
C GLU A 122 34.71 5.28 -5.63
N ARG A 123 33.63 5.50 -6.39
CA ARG A 123 32.44 6.26 -5.96
C ARG A 123 31.56 5.51 -4.97
N PHE A 124 31.55 4.18 -5.05
CA PHE A 124 30.85 3.31 -4.10
C PHE A 124 31.83 2.26 -3.56
N PRO A 125 31.78 1.92 -2.27
CA PRO A 125 32.53 0.78 -1.75
C PRO A 125 32.19 -0.47 -2.57
N SER A 126 33.19 -1.29 -2.88
CA SER A 126 32.94 -2.57 -3.54
C SER A 126 31.94 -3.40 -2.71
N GLN A 127 31.20 -4.31 -3.33
CA GLN A 127 30.15 -5.08 -2.64
C GLN A 127 30.69 -5.81 -1.39
N GLU A 128 31.95 -6.25 -1.42
CA GLU A 128 32.67 -6.84 -0.28
C GLU A 128 32.99 -5.81 0.82
N GLN A 129 33.41 -4.59 0.46
CA GLN A 129 33.64 -3.49 1.41
C GLN A 129 32.32 -3.03 2.06
N GLN A 130 31.23 -2.96 1.29
CA GLN A 130 29.91 -2.64 1.82
C GLN A 130 29.45 -3.71 2.81
N ALA A 131 29.57 -5.00 2.46
CA ALA A 131 29.25 -6.10 3.36
C ALA A 131 30.08 -6.04 4.67
N LEU A 132 31.38 -5.73 4.60
CA LEU A 132 32.21 -5.53 5.79
C LEU A 132 31.77 -4.33 6.65
N VAL A 133 31.36 -3.21 6.03
CA VAL A 133 30.79 -2.05 6.75
C VAL A 133 29.48 -2.41 7.43
N ASP A 134 28.63 -3.20 6.77
CA ASP A 134 27.34 -3.66 7.31
C ASP A 134 27.54 -4.67 8.46
N GLU A 135 28.52 -5.58 8.34
CA GLU A 135 28.93 -6.49 9.43
C GLU A 135 29.47 -5.72 10.64
N VAL A 136 30.37 -4.75 10.43
CA VAL A 136 30.87 -3.84 11.48
C VAL A 136 29.70 -3.12 12.15
N GLY A 137 28.77 -2.58 11.36
CA GLY A 137 27.60 -1.84 11.84
C GLY A 137 26.67 -2.69 12.68
N ASN A 138 26.34 -3.89 12.21
CA ASN A 138 25.50 -4.86 12.92
C ASN A 138 26.16 -5.32 14.24
N LEU A 139 27.46 -5.65 14.22
CA LEU A 139 28.20 -6.01 15.44
C LEU A 139 28.30 -4.84 16.42
N ALA A 140 28.51 -3.61 15.93
CA ALA A 140 28.51 -2.41 16.76
C ALA A 140 27.15 -2.14 17.40
N ALA A 141 26.04 -2.32 16.67
CA ALA A 141 24.68 -2.17 17.21
C ALA A 141 24.40 -3.21 18.31
N ARG A 142 24.79 -4.48 18.10
CA ARG A 142 24.68 -5.56 19.10
C ARG A 142 25.51 -5.25 20.36
N LEU A 143 26.77 -4.82 20.21
CA LEU A 143 27.62 -4.41 21.33
C LEU A 143 27.09 -3.17 22.07
N THR A 144 26.56 -2.19 21.35
CA THR A 144 26.00 -0.97 21.95
C THR A 144 24.80 -1.32 22.81
N ALA A 145 23.86 -2.13 22.30
CA ALA A 145 22.71 -2.61 23.08
C ALA A 145 23.15 -3.38 24.35
N PHE A 146 24.19 -4.20 24.25
CA PHE A 146 24.75 -4.94 25.38
C PHE A 146 25.38 -4.03 26.44
N TYR A 147 26.20 -3.06 26.03
CA TYR A 147 26.84 -2.12 26.96
C TYR A 147 25.87 -1.12 27.57
N MET A 148 24.76 -0.77 26.93
CA MET A 148 23.73 0.11 27.52
C MET A 148 23.15 -0.46 28.83
N GLU A 149 23.01 -1.80 28.91
CA GLU A 149 22.49 -2.50 30.08
C GLU A 149 23.58 -2.81 31.12
N HIS A 150 24.78 -3.22 30.69
CA HIS A 150 25.84 -3.69 31.59
C HIS A 150 26.88 -2.64 32.01
N ASN A 151 27.31 -1.75 31.10
CA ASN A 151 28.27 -0.68 31.40
C ASN A 151 28.26 0.43 30.34
N GLN A 152 27.52 1.50 30.62
CA GLN A 152 27.36 2.64 29.71
C GLN A 152 28.68 3.37 29.41
N ALA A 153 29.69 3.28 30.29
CA ALA A 153 31.02 3.87 30.07
C ALA A 153 31.87 3.13 29.00
N HIS A 154 31.33 2.09 28.35
CA HIS A 154 31.97 1.39 27.24
C HIS A 154 31.28 1.59 25.88
N LEU A 155 30.23 2.40 25.81
CA LEU A 155 29.51 2.70 24.56
C LEU A 155 30.41 3.33 23.49
N ASP A 156 31.23 4.32 23.85
CA ASP A 156 32.20 4.95 22.94
C ASP A 156 33.20 3.94 22.35
N ARG A 157 33.47 2.85 23.08
CA ARG A 157 34.39 1.80 22.67
C ARG A 157 33.72 0.69 21.85
N ALA A 158 32.40 0.59 21.85
CA ALA A 158 31.65 -0.47 21.16
C ALA A 158 31.96 -0.52 19.66
N ILE A 159 32.00 0.63 18.98
CA ILE A 159 32.34 0.74 17.55
C ILE A 159 33.81 0.32 17.29
N SER A 160 34.72 0.67 18.20
CA SER A 160 36.13 0.31 18.09
C SER A 160 36.37 -1.19 18.30
N VAL A 161 35.63 -1.80 19.24
CA VAL A 161 35.65 -3.25 19.48
C VAL A 161 35.03 -3.99 18.30
N ALA A 162 33.89 -3.54 17.78
CA ALA A 162 33.26 -4.14 16.59
C ALA A 162 34.26 -4.25 15.43
N ARG A 163 34.94 -3.15 15.07
CA ARG A 163 35.97 -3.14 14.01
C ARG A 163 37.14 -4.11 14.24
N GLN A 164 37.50 -4.39 15.49
CA GLN A 164 38.61 -5.30 15.82
C GLN A 164 38.20 -6.79 15.84
N PHE A 165 36.90 -7.07 15.99
CA PHE A 165 36.36 -8.42 16.17
C PHE A 165 35.43 -8.89 15.01
N VAL A 166 35.32 -8.13 13.92
CA VAL A 166 34.79 -8.63 12.64
C VAL A 166 35.57 -9.88 12.22
N GLY A 167 34.84 -10.92 11.80
CA GLY A 167 35.41 -12.26 11.54
C GLY A 167 35.84 -13.05 12.80
N ARG A 168 35.76 -12.48 14.01
CA ARG A 168 36.14 -13.11 15.29
C ARG A 168 35.07 -12.93 16.37
N GLU A 169 33.80 -12.92 15.98
CA GLU A 169 32.67 -12.74 16.90
C GLU A 169 32.61 -13.82 18.00
N ASN A 170 33.09 -15.04 17.71
CA ASN A 170 33.11 -16.14 18.68
C ASN A 170 34.05 -15.88 19.86
N ASP A 171 35.24 -15.31 19.59
CA ASP A 171 36.22 -14.93 20.63
C ASP A 171 35.67 -13.78 21.49
N LEU A 172 34.98 -12.83 20.85
CA LEU A 172 34.30 -11.73 21.51
C LEU A 172 33.17 -12.21 22.42
N ASN A 173 32.32 -13.13 21.94
CA ASN A 173 31.26 -13.74 22.76
C ASN A 173 31.86 -14.49 23.95
N ALA A 174 32.89 -15.32 23.74
CA ALA A 174 33.57 -16.01 24.84
C ALA A 174 34.15 -15.04 25.89
N ALA A 175 34.72 -13.91 25.46
CA ALA A 175 35.22 -12.87 26.36
C ALA A 175 34.09 -12.14 27.12
N LEU A 176 32.94 -11.89 26.47
CA LEU A 176 31.77 -11.29 27.11
C LEU A 176 31.11 -12.25 28.09
N TYR A 177 30.99 -13.53 27.75
CA TYR A 177 30.50 -14.59 28.64
C TYR A 177 31.34 -14.70 29.91
N GLN A 178 32.68 -14.67 29.80
CA GLN A 178 33.57 -14.67 30.97
C GLN A 178 33.47 -13.42 31.86
N LYS A 179 33.00 -12.28 31.32
CA LYS A 179 32.93 -11.00 32.06
C LYS A 179 31.54 -10.69 32.62
N TYR A 180 30.49 -11.13 31.94
CA TYR A 180 29.10 -10.75 32.21
C TYR A 180 28.13 -11.96 32.30
N GLY A 181 28.57 -13.18 31.96
CA GLY A 181 27.74 -14.39 31.95
C GLY A 181 26.75 -14.49 30.78
N CYS A 182 26.82 -13.58 29.80
CA CYS A 182 25.84 -13.39 28.73
C CYS A 182 26.51 -13.17 27.38
N ASP A 183 25.95 -13.78 26.31
CA ASP A 183 26.39 -13.64 24.92
C ASP A 183 25.56 -12.62 24.11
N LEU A 184 26.15 -12.04 23.06
CA LEU A 184 25.45 -11.11 22.15
C LEU A 184 24.31 -11.79 21.38
N THR A 185 24.48 -13.07 21.02
CA THR A 185 23.52 -13.84 20.20
C THR A 185 22.20 -14.08 20.92
N SER A 186 22.26 -14.54 22.17
CA SER A 186 21.10 -14.83 23.03
C SER A 186 20.22 -13.59 23.27
N ARG A 187 20.84 -12.39 23.38
CA ARG A 187 20.11 -11.12 23.57
C ARG A 187 19.62 -10.52 22.25
N SER A 188 20.43 -10.57 21.18
CA SER A 188 20.02 -10.05 19.87
C SER A 188 18.83 -10.82 19.29
N ALA A 189 18.79 -12.14 19.44
CA ALA A 189 17.65 -12.97 19.00
C ALA A 189 16.35 -12.65 19.79
N ALA A 190 16.45 -12.23 21.05
CA ALA A 190 15.30 -11.76 21.82
C ALA A 190 14.81 -10.39 21.33
N ARG A 191 15.73 -9.44 21.09
CA ARG A 191 15.38 -8.07 20.67
C ARG A 191 14.88 -7.99 19.22
N SER A 192 15.37 -8.84 18.32
CA SER A 192 14.83 -8.95 16.96
C SER A 192 13.39 -9.44 16.94
N ARG A 193 12.97 -10.32 17.87
CA ARG A 193 11.56 -10.73 18.02
C ARG A 193 10.66 -9.61 18.54
N ASP A 194 11.20 -8.75 19.40
CA ASP A 194 10.52 -7.56 19.92
C ASP A 194 10.31 -6.53 18.80
N MET A 195 11.36 -6.21 18.05
CA MET A 195 11.29 -5.27 16.92
C MET A 195 10.46 -5.80 15.73
N SER A 196 10.37 -7.12 15.53
CA SER A 196 9.41 -7.70 14.58
C SER A 196 7.95 -7.58 15.01
N ARG A 197 7.68 -7.22 16.28
CA ARG A 197 6.33 -6.99 16.82
C ARG A 197 5.89 -5.53 16.64
N ASP A 198 6.81 -4.58 16.77
CA ASP A 198 6.57 -3.14 16.52
C ASP A 198 6.47 -2.75 15.03
N LEU A 199 6.76 -3.68 14.10
CA LEU A 199 6.63 -3.48 12.65
C LEU A 199 5.32 -4.02 12.06
N GLN A 200 4.38 -4.50 12.88
CA GLN A 200 2.98 -4.54 12.45
C GLN A 200 2.41 -3.11 12.50
N PRO A 201 1.78 -2.61 11.43
CA PRO A 201 1.21 -1.27 11.46
C PRO A 201 0.10 -1.21 12.53
N PRO A 202 0.04 -0.15 13.36
CA PRO A 202 -1.11 0.05 14.22
C PRO A 202 -2.33 0.30 13.32
N VAL A 203 -3.30 -0.61 13.36
CA VAL A 203 -4.65 -0.33 12.84
C VAL A 203 -5.29 0.70 13.77
N VAL A 204 -5.03 1.97 13.46
CA VAL A 204 -5.56 3.09 14.25
C VAL A 204 -7.07 3.15 14.06
N GLU A 205 -7.82 2.93 15.13
CA GLU A 205 -9.24 3.28 15.18
C GLU A 205 -9.36 4.80 15.01
N ILE A 206 -9.72 5.26 13.80
CA ILE A 206 -10.04 6.67 13.58
C ILE A 206 -11.54 6.87 13.81
N ALA A 207 -11.86 7.22 15.06
CA ALA A 207 -13.09 7.93 15.36
C ALA A 207 -12.96 9.40 14.93
N GLY A 208 -13.87 9.86 14.08
CA GLY A 208 -14.01 11.25 13.62
C GLY A 208 -15.02 11.28 12.47
N SER A 209 -16.28 11.70 12.64
CA SER A 209 -16.77 13.04 13.04
C SER A 209 -16.22 14.16 12.15
N ASN A 210 -17.06 14.59 11.21
CA ASN A 210 -17.25 15.92 10.59
C ASN A 210 -17.63 15.72 9.11
N SER A 211 -18.91 15.79 8.75
CA SER A 211 -19.68 17.02 8.48
C SER A 211 -19.23 17.77 7.22
N SER A 212 -20.05 17.69 6.17
CA SER A 212 -20.39 18.82 5.28
C SER A 212 -21.70 18.50 4.55
N ASP A 213 -22.68 19.38 4.70
CA ASP A 213 -23.92 19.40 3.92
C ASP A 213 -23.67 19.84 2.47
N GLU A 214 -24.47 19.36 1.51
CA GLU A 214 -24.90 20.19 0.38
C GLU A 214 -26.23 19.72 -0.27
N ALA A 215 -27.16 20.67 -0.48
CA ALA A 215 -28.42 20.65 -1.25
C ALA A 215 -29.43 19.48 -1.05
N ARG A 216 -30.67 19.60 -0.51
CA ARG A 216 -31.76 20.62 -0.48
C ARG A 216 -32.82 20.49 -1.61
N GLU A 217 -34.09 20.74 -1.24
CA GLU A 217 -35.37 20.56 -1.98
C GLU A 217 -35.86 19.10 -2.06
N GLU A 218 -37.14 18.73 -1.89
CA GLU A 218 -38.39 19.36 -1.41
C GLU A 218 -39.27 18.20 -0.84
N ALA A 219 -40.41 18.34 -0.16
CA ALA A 219 -41.35 19.46 0.02
C ALA A 219 -42.01 19.48 1.42
N VAL A 220 -43.20 20.08 1.54
CA VAL A 220 -43.96 20.29 2.80
C VAL A 220 -45.41 19.81 2.67
N ALA A 221 -45.96 19.08 3.67
CA ALA A 221 -47.35 19.22 4.16
C ALA A 221 -47.68 18.16 5.24
N ALA A 222 -48.51 18.52 6.22
CA ALA A 222 -48.90 17.67 7.35
C ALA A 222 -50.42 17.49 7.46
N ALA A 223 -50.84 16.27 7.83
CA ALA A 223 -52.05 15.93 8.60
C ALA A 223 -51.92 14.43 8.96
N ALA A 224 -51.68 13.96 10.20
CA ALA A 224 -52.33 14.24 11.48
C ALA A 224 -53.75 13.66 11.60
N GLU A 225 -53.85 12.37 11.95
CA GLU A 225 -54.78 11.79 12.93
C GLU A 225 -54.40 10.31 13.17
N ALA A 226 -54.56 9.65 14.31
CA ALA A 226 -54.54 9.91 15.75
C ALA A 226 -55.05 8.60 16.41
N VAL A 227 -54.70 8.34 17.69
CA VAL A 227 -55.35 7.35 18.59
C VAL A 227 -55.33 5.86 18.17
N ALA A 228 -54.35 5.13 18.70
CA ALA A 228 -54.50 3.77 19.24
C ALA A 228 -53.50 3.58 20.41
N PRO A 229 -53.78 2.77 21.44
CA PRO A 229 -53.49 3.17 22.82
C PRO A 229 -52.09 2.83 23.36
N ALA A 230 -51.69 3.61 24.36
CA ALA A 230 -50.37 3.54 24.99
C ALA A 230 -50.24 2.40 26.04
N SER A 231 -49.05 1.78 26.05
CA SER A 231 -48.14 1.48 27.18
C SER A 231 -48.68 1.35 28.63
N PRO A 232 -48.05 0.51 29.50
CA PRO A 232 -46.59 0.25 29.47
C PRO A 232 -46.12 -1.19 29.75
N SER A 233 -44.99 -1.59 29.13
CA SER A 233 -43.85 -2.26 29.78
C SER A 233 -42.69 -2.45 28.80
N ALA A 234 -41.52 -1.90 29.15
CA ALA A 234 -40.21 -2.43 28.72
C ALA A 234 -39.83 -3.60 29.68
N PRO A 235 -38.83 -4.47 29.38
CA PRO A 235 -37.77 -4.31 28.37
C PRO A 235 -37.50 -5.55 27.49
N SER A 236 -36.79 -5.33 26.36
CA SER A 236 -35.61 -6.10 25.88
C SER A 236 -35.36 -5.87 24.38
N ALA A 237 -34.09 -5.79 23.98
CA ALA A 237 -33.61 -5.90 22.61
C ALA A 237 -33.52 -7.41 22.20
N PRO A 238 -33.18 -7.84 20.95
CA PRO A 238 -32.33 -7.17 19.97
C PRO A 238 -32.87 -7.08 18.52
N PHE A 239 -32.17 -6.28 17.71
CA PHE A 239 -32.36 -6.17 16.26
C PHE A 239 -31.70 -7.35 15.52
N PRO A 240 -32.38 -8.01 14.55
CA PRO A 240 -31.74 -8.87 13.58
C PRO A 240 -31.35 -8.08 12.33
N GLY A 241 -30.08 -7.67 12.24
CA GLY A 241 -29.51 -7.18 10.98
C GLY A 241 -29.15 -8.37 10.09
N THR A 242 -29.98 -8.68 9.09
CA THR A 242 -29.64 -9.69 8.07
C THR A 242 -28.49 -9.18 7.21
N VAL A 243 -27.26 -9.58 7.53
CA VAL A 243 -26.09 -9.32 6.69
C VAL A 243 -26.23 -10.07 5.36
N SER A 244 -25.83 -9.43 4.26
CA SER A 244 -25.86 -10.07 2.94
C SER A 244 -24.99 -11.33 2.94
N SER A 245 -25.46 -12.42 2.33
CA SER A 245 -24.83 -13.74 2.41
C SER A 245 -23.36 -13.75 1.99
N ASP A 246 -22.97 -12.90 1.04
CA ASP A 246 -21.58 -12.80 0.58
C ASP A 246 -20.66 -12.10 1.61
N SER A 247 -21.21 -11.16 2.39
CA SER A 247 -20.51 -10.55 3.54
C SER A 247 -20.34 -11.56 4.68
N ALA A 248 -21.38 -12.34 4.98
CA ALA A 248 -21.31 -13.42 5.97
C ALA A 248 -20.30 -14.52 5.58
N LEU A 249 -20.21 -14.87 4.30
CA LEU A 249 -19.19 -15.80 3.79
C LEU A 249 -17.76 -15.27 3.97
N ALA A 250 -17.53 -13.98 3.70
CA ALA A 250 -16.22 -13.36 3.91
C ALA A 250 -15.79 -13.39 5.39
N VAL A 251 -16.73 -13.17 6.33
CA VAL A 251 -16.46 -13.26 7.77
C VAL A 251 -16.14 -14.71 8.19
N LEU A 252 -16.88 -15.71 7.71
CA LEU A 252 -16.59 -17.12 8.02
C LEU A 252 -15.21 -17.56 7.51
N LEU A 253 -14.83 -17.14 6.29
CA LEU A 253 -13.49 -17.40 5.74
C LEU A 253 -12.40 -16.70 6.56
N GLY A 254 -12.62 -15.45 6.99
CA GLY A 254 -11.71 -14.71 7.88
C GLY A 254 -11.54 -15.34 9.27
N MET A 255 -12.55 -16.08 9.75
CA MET A 255 -12.50 -16.87 10.99
C MET A 255 -11.82 -18.25 10.82
N GLY A 256 -11.41 -18.62 9.60
CA GLY A 256 -10.72 -19.88 9.30
C GLY A 256 -11.63 -21.05 8.87
N PHE A 257 -12.94 -20.82 8.71
CA PHE A 257 -13.84 -21.83 8.15
C PHE A 257 -13.66 -21.92 6.63
N SER A 258 -12.68 -22.70 6.19
CA SER A 258 -12.24 -22.77 4.78
C SER A 258 -13.23 -23.45 3.81
N ASP A 259 -14.23 -24.17 4.30
CA ASP A 259 -15.20 -24.90 3.47
C ASP A 259 -16.33 -23.99 2.97
N MET A 260 -16.12 -23.41 1.78
CA MET A 260 -17.07 -22.49 1.16
C MET A 260 -18.43 -23.13 0.83
N GLU A 261 -18.49 -24.42 0.48
CA GLU A 261 -19.75 -25.08 0.10
C GLU A 261 -20.59 -25.38 1.33
N LYS A 262 -19.95 -25.86 2.41
CA LYS A 262 -20.59 -26.06 3.72
C LYS A 262 -21.09 -24.74 4.31
N ASN A 263 -20.24 -23.72 4.38
CA ASN A 263 -20.60 -22.39 4.88
C ASN A 263 -21.78 -21.78 4.12
N ARG A 264 -21.77 -21.87 2.78
CA ARG A 264 -22.85 -21.33 1.93
C ARG A 264 -24.15 -22.11 2.08
N SER A 265 -24.08 -23.41 2.37
CA SER A 265 -25.26 -24.25 2.63
C SER A 265 -25.88 -23.94 3.99
N LEU A 266 -25.05 -23.76 5.03
CA LEU A 266 -25.51 -23.36 6.35
C LEU A 266 -26.09 -21.94 6.36
N LEU A 267 -25.46 -20.96 5.69
CA LEU A 267 -26.02 -19.61 5.56
C LEU A 267 -27.37 -19.58 4.84
N LYS A 268 -27.60 -20.48 3.87
CA LYS A 268 -28.92 -20.66 3.23
C LYS A 268 -29.94 -21.30 4.18
N ALA A 269 -29.53 -22.26 5.01
CA ALA A 269 -30.40 -22.92 5.97
C ALA A 269 -30.80 -21.99 7.14
N CYS A 270 -29.85 -21.19 7.64
CA CYS A 270 -30.03 -20.26 8.76
C CYS A 270 -30.52 -18.86 8.32
N GLY A 271 -30.95 -18.68 7.07
CA GLY A 271 -31.52 -17.40 6.59
C GLY A 271 -30.55 -16.21 6.63
N GLY A 272 -29.25 -16.45 6.58
CA GLY A 272 -28.21 -15.43 6.70
C GLY A 272 -27.82 -15.05 8.14
N ASP A 273 -28.36 -15.72 9.17
CA ASP A 273 -27.87 -15.53 10.53
C ASP A 273 -26.48 -16.17 10.75
N LEU A 274 -25.48 -15.31 10.76
CA LEU A 274 -24.08 -15.68 10.98
C LEU A 274 -23.84 -16.34 12.35
N GLN A 275 -24.56 -15.95 13.41
CA GLN A 275 -24.31 -16.49 14.76
C GLN A 275 -24.72 -17.95 14.86
N THR A 276 -25.90 -18.31 14.34
CA THR A 276 -26.36 -19.70 14.29
C THR A 276 -25.43 -20.58 13.44
N VAL A 277 -24.91 -20.06 12.31
CA VAL A 277 -23.96 -20.80 11.47
C VAL A 277 -22.62 -21.05 12.17
N ILE A 278 -22.07 -20.05 12.88
CA ILE A 278 -20.82 -20.21 13.64
C ILE A 278 -21.00 -21.25 14.75
N ALA A 279 -22.12 -21.21 15.49
CA ALA A 279 -22.40 -22.20 16.53
C ALA A 279 -22.44 -23.63 15.95
N GLN A 280 -23.15 -23.83 14.83
CA GLN A 280 -23.26 -25.14 14.19
C GLN A 280 -21.94 -25.66 13.59
N LEU A 281 -21.03 -24.77 13.18
CA LEU A 281 -19.69 -25.13 12.70
C LEU A 281 -18.67 -25.41 13.83
N LEU A 282 -19.01 -25.10 15.09
CA LEU A 282 -18.17 -25.37 16.27
C LEU A 282 -18.62 -26.62 17.05
N ASP A 283 -19.84 -27.09 16.83
CA ASP A 283 -20.39 -28.32 17.42
C ASP A 283 -20.07 -29.60 16.60
N GLU A 284 -19.43 -29.47 15.42
CA GLU A 284 -18.99 -30.56 14.52
C GLU A 284 -17.47 -30.82 14.54
#